data_AF-A0A6J7EB50-F1
#
_entry.id   AF-A0A6J7EB50-F1
#
_cell.length_a   1.000
_cell.length_b   1.000
_cell.length_c   1.000
_cell.angle_alpha   90.00
_cell.angle_beta   90.00
_cell.angle_gamma   90.00
#
_symmetry.space_group_name_H-M   'P 1'
#
loop_
_entity.id
_entity.type
_entity.pdbx_description
1 polymer ?
#
loop_
_entity_poly.entity_id
_entity_poly.type
_entity_poly.pdbx_seq_one_letter_code
_entity_poly.pdbx_strand_id
1 'polypeptide(L)'
;MSRCPLGVCDGSGWIEDVETRSVSACACRPQLVAGRRARALSAVIPRRYRGVSFDRPPVSDMPAPQVDVVRRYVRKLNERLDAGRGLWLFGGVGTGKTTLAMLVSQTALEQGRTVAIYSLPRLLARIRETFDDAEPGSYSTMLEQLGDVDLLHLDDVGAEKTSPWVLEQLYAIVNARYESERAVMLTTNLSRDDLAEQIGERTVSRLEEMCDVIPVMGRDRRRFEAVDRRANPSAAQDPPPDDAPGLRLA
;
A
#
# COMPACT_ATOMS: atom_id res chain seq x y z
N MET A 1 21.87 6.79 -10.37
CA MET A 1 21.09 6.73 -11.63
C MET A 1 20.86 5.27 -11.98
N SER A 2 19.61 4.84 -12.14
CA SER A 2 19.28 3.49 -12.61
C SER A 2 19.67 3.36 -14.08
N ARG A 3 20.43 2.32 -14.44
CA ARG A 3 20.79 2.04 -15.84
C ARG A 3 19.55 1.67 -16.65
N CYS A 4 19.57 1.98 -17.95
CA CYS A 4 18.51 1.57 -18.87
C CYS A 4 18.41 0.03 -18.89
N PRO A 5 17.24 -0.57 -18.62
CA PRO A 5 17.07 -2.03 -18.64
C PRO A 5 17.27 -2.62 -20.03
N LEU A 6 17.11 -1.81 -21.08
CA LEU A 6 17.31 -2.19 -22.48
C LEU A 6 18.71 -1.88 -23.00
N GLY A 7 19.57 -1.21 -22.21
CA GLY A 7 20.93 -0.83 -22.61
C GLY A 7 21.03 0.23 -23.73
N VAL A 8 19.91 0.78 -24.23
CA VAL A 8 19.88 1.69 -25.38
C VAL A 8 20.08 3.17 -25.05
N CYS A 9 19.87 3.56 -23.79
CA CYS A 9 20.18 4.92 -23.33
C CYS A 9 21.05 4.85 -22.08
N ASP A 10 21.62 5.99 -21.71
CA ASP A 10 22.44 6.19 -20.50
C ASP A 10 21.64 6.16 -19.17
N GLY A 11 20.34 5.88 -19.23
CA GLY A 11 19.41 5.95 -18.10
C GLY A 11 18.62 7.27 -18.02
N SER A 12 18.85 8.21 -18.94
CA SER A 12 18.03 9.43 -19.10
C SER A 12 16.63 9.15 -19.65
N GLY A 13 16.46 8.04 -20.37
CA GLY A 13 15.24 7.74 -21.13
C GLY A 13 15.19 8.44 -22.50
N TRP A 14 16.31 8.98 -22.98
CA TRP A 14 16.46 9.60 -24.29
C TRP A 14 17.58 8.91 -25.07
N ILE A 15 17.41 8.79 -26.38
CA ILE A 15 18.43 8.30 -27.32
C ILE A 15 18.84 9.50 -28.16
N GLU A 16 20.12 9.85 -28.11
CA GLU A 16 20.70 10.88 -28.95
C GLU A 16 21.33 10.23 -30.19
N ASP A 17 20.90 10.68 -31.36
CA ASP A 17 21.53 10.33 -32.63
C ASP A 17 22.44 11.50 -33.05
N VAL A 18 23.75 11.25 -33.00
CA VAL A 18 24.78 12.26 -33.27
C VAL A 18 24.87 12.60 -34.76
N GLU A 19 24.52 11.66 -35.64
CA GLU A 19 24.57 11.85 -37.10
C GLU A 19 23.39 12.71 -37.58
N THR A 20 22.19 12.39 -37.11
CA THR A 20 20.98 13.15 -37.47
C THR A 20 20.72 14.35 -36.56
N ARG A 21 21.53 14.53 -35.50
CA ARG A 21 21.33 15.55 -34.44
C ARG A 21 19.92 15.52 -33.87
N SER A 22 19.35 14.34 -33.75
CA SER A 22 17.98 14.14 -33.27
C SER A 22 17.98 13.50 -31.89
N VAL A 23 16.94 13.78 -31.12
CA VAL A 23 16.69 13.15 -29.82
C VAL A 23 15.36 12.42 -29.90
N SER A 24 15.37 11.13 -29.57
CA SER A 24 14.17 10.29 -29.57
C SER A 24 13.95 9.65 -28.20
N ALA A 25 12.69 9.39 -27.85
CA ALA A 25 12.36 8.76 -26.58
C ALA A 25 12.80 7.29 -26.58
N CYS A 26 13.57 6.88 -25.57
CA CYS A 26 13.90 5.47 -25.38
C CYS A 26 12.64 4.68 -24.98
N ALA A 27 12.51 3.43 -25.40
CA ALA A 27 11.41 2.55 -25.00
C ALA A 27 11.33 2.31 -23.47
N CYS A 28 12.43 2.53 -22.73
CA CYS A 28 12.41 2.47 -21.26
C CYS A 28 11.77 3.70 -20.59
N ARG A 29 11.55 4.80 -21.34
CA ARG A 29 11.09 6.08 -20.81
C ARG A 29 9.76 5.99 -20.05
N PRO A 30 8.71 5.29 -20.55
CA PRO A 30 7.46 5.14 -19.80
C PRO A 30 7.68 4.52 -18.41
N GLN A 31 8.54 3.50 -18.31
CA GLN A 31 8.88 2.85 -17.04
C GLN A 31 9.64 3.79 -16.10
N LEU A 32 10.55 4.61 -16.63
CA LEU A 32 11.27 5.62 -15.83
C LEU A 32 10.34 6.73 -15.31
N VAL A 33 9.43 7.22 -16.15
CA VAL A 33 8.44 8.24 -15.76
C VAL A 33 7.52 7.66 -14.68
N ALA A 34 6.98 6.45 -14.88
CA ALA A 34 6.15 5.78 -13.90
C ALA A 34 6.89 5.55 -12.58
N GLY A 35 8.15 5.09 -12.63
CA GLY A 35 8.97 4.91 -11.43
C GLY A 35 9.26 6.22 -10.66
N ARG A 36 9.43 7.35 -11.36
CA ARG A 36 9.57 8.67 -10.72
C ARG A 36 8.26 9.13 -10.09
N ARG A 37 7.13 8.98 -10.79
CA ARG A 37 5.78 9.29 -10.27
C ARG A 37 5.48 8.46 -9.03
N ALA A 38 5.69 7.15 -9.07
CA ALA A 38 5.47 6.25 -7.95
C ALA A 38 6.26 6.65 -6.68
N ARG A 39 7.50 7.13 -6.85
CA ARG A 39 8.36 7.59 -5.72
C ARG A 39 7.93 8.95 -5.14
N ALA A 40 7.10 9.72 -5.84
CA ALA A 40 6.61 11.00 -5.35
C ALA A 40 5.56 10.83 -4.23
N LEU A 41 4.87 9.68 -4.18
CA LEU A 41 3.98 9.36 -3.08
C LEU A 41 4.78 8.92 -1.86
N SER A 42 4.52 9.57 -0.72
CA SER A 42 5.18 9.21 0.53
C SER A 42 4.58 7.94 1.14
N ALA A 43 5.43 6.94 1.39
CA ALA A 43 5.10 5.79 2.21
C ALA A 43 5.29 6.15 3.69
N VAL A 44 4.28 6.79 4.32
CA VAL A 44 4.37 7.09 5.76
C VAL A 44 3.84 5.90 6.55
N ILE A 45 4.74 5.02 7.00
CA ILE A 45 4.40 4.03 8.04
C ILE A 45 4.22 4.78 9.37
N PRO A 46 3.00 4.77 9.97
CA PRO A 46 2.76 5.40 11.25
C PRO A 46 3.68 4.83 12.33
N ARG A 47 4.14 5.67 13.27
CA ARG A 47 5.12 5.27 14.31
C ARG A 47 4.73 3.98 15.04
N ARG A 48 3.44 3.80 15.34
CA ARG A 48 2.89 2.62 16.03
C ARG A 48 3.02 1.30 15.27
N TYR A 49 3.30 1.32 13.97
CA TYR A 49 3.42 0.14 13.12
C TYR A 49 4.85 -0.07 12.60
N ARG A 50 5.82 0.75 13.04
CA ARG A 50 7.22 0.57 12.66
C ARG A 50 7.79 -0.64 13.40
N GLY A 51 8.51 -1.49 12.69
CA GLY A 51 9.15 -2.68 13.26
C GLY A 51 8.17 -3.80 13.60
N VAL A 52 6.96 -3.77 13.03
CA VAL A 52 6.05 -4.91 13.07
C VAL A 52 6.71 -6.07 12.35
N SER A 53 6.71 -7.24 12.98
CA SER A 53 7.34 -8.44 12.44
C SER A 53 6.52 -9.66 12.82
N PHE A 54 6.70 -10.77 12.11
CA PHE A 54 5.99 -12.00 12.42
C PHE A 54 6.35 -12.61 13.79
N ASP A 55 7.53 -12.27 14.30
CA ASP A 55 8.12 -12.91 15.48
C ASP A 55 8.01 -12.03 16.74
N ARG A 56 7.22 -10.94 16.67
CA ARG A 56 6.98 -10.03 17.79
C ARG A 56 5.48 -9.78 18.00
N PRO A 57 5.06 -9.51 19.25
CA PRO A 57 3.72 -9.01 19.52
C PRO A 57 3.45 -7.69 18.77
N PRO A 58 2.21 -7.46 18.31
CA PRO A 58 1.05 -8.32 18.54
C PRO A 58 0.90 -9.45 17.50
N VAL A 59 1.78 -9.57 16.49
CA VAL A 59 1.61 -10.54 15.39
C VAL A 59 1.91 -11.97 15.82
N SER A 60 2.95 -12.18 16.62
CA SER A 60 3.29 -13.50 17.20
C SER A 60 2.13 -14.14 17.96
N ASP A 61 1.29 -13.29 18.57
CA ASP A 61 0.19 -13.74 19.43
C ASP A 61 -1.10 -13.92 18.64
N MET A 62 -1.11 -13.62 17.33
CA MET A 62 -2.28 -13.79 16.45
C MET A 62 -2.55 -15.27 16.15
N PRO A 63 -3.81 -15.67 15.90
CA PRO A 63 -4.11 -17.03 15.46
C PRO A 63 -3.24 -17.44 14.26
N ALA A 64 -2.57 -18.58 14.37
CA ALA A 64 -1.66 -19.07 13.34
C ALA A 64 -2.27 -19.10 11.92
N PRO A 65 -3.53 -19.53 11.69
CA PRO A 65 -4.07 -19.64 10.33
C PRO A 65 -4.01 -18.34 9.51
N GLN A 66 -4.36 -17.20 10.12
CA GLN A 66 -4.33 -15.90 9.43
C GLN A 66 -2.88 -15.39 9.26
N VAL A 67 -2.01 -15.64 10.24
CA VAL A 67 -0.60 -15.24 10.16
C VAL A 67 0.13 -16.06 9.09
N ASP A 68 -0.13 -17.37 9.01
CA ASP A 68 0.52 -18.29 8.07
C ASP A 68 0.16 -17.98 6.62
N VAL A 69 -1.09 -17.57 6.38
CA VAL A 69 -1.54 -17.10 5.06
C VAL A 69 -0.77 -15.85 4.64
N VAL A 70 -0.69 -14.84 5.53
CA VAL A 70 0.07 -13.61 5.25
C VAL A 70 1.56 -13.91 5.10
N ARG A 71 2.12 -14.80 5.92
CA ARG A 71 3.51 -15.25 5.82
C ARG A 71 3.78 -15.93 4.48
N ARG A 72 2.86 -16.77 4.00
CA ARG A 72 2.95 -17.41 2.67
C ARG A 72 2.87 -16.40 1.54
N TYR A 73 2.02 -15.39 1.66
CA TYR A 73 1.96 -14.28 0.70
C TYR A 73 3.31 -13.54 0.65
N VAL A 74 3.86 -13.16 1.81
CA VAL A 74 5.13 -12.43 1.92
C VAL A 74 6.33 -13.20 1.37
N ARG A 75 6.36 -14.54 1.50
CA ARG A 75 7.43 -15.38 0.92
C ARG A 75 7.59 -15.20 -0.60
N LYS A 76 6.51 -14.85 -1.30
CA LYS A 76 6.49 -14.61 -2.75
C LYS A 76 6.06 -13.17 -3.07
N LEU A 77 6.40 -12.22 -2.20
CA LEU A 77 5.89 -10.85 -2.29
C LEU A 77 6.20 -10.21 -3.64
N ASN A 78 7.46 -10.21 -4.07
CA ASN A 78 7.87 -9.64 -5.35
C ASN A 78 7.12 -10.25 -6.54
N GLU A 79 7.10 -11.58 -6.66
CA GLU A 79 6.38 -12.29 -7.73
C GLU A 79 4.89 -11.93 -7.76
N ARG A 80 4.25 -11.81 -6.59
CA ARG A 80 2.84 -11.46 -6.47
C ARG A 80 2.57 -10.01 -6.86
N LEU A 81 3.40 -9.08 -6.40
CA LEU A 81 3.28 -7.67 -6.77
C LEU A 81 3.51 -7.46 -8.28
N ASP A 82 4.46 -8.18 -8.88
CA ASP A 82 4.71 -8.15 -10.33
C ASP A 82 3.55 -8.72 -11.14
N ALA A 83 2.81 -9.68 -10.58
CA ALA A 83 1.60 -10.24 -11.18
C ALA A 83 0.31 -9.44 -10.84
N GLY A 84 0.43 -8.26 -10.22
CA GLY A 84 -0.71 -7.45 -9.81
C GLY A 84 -1.55 -8.05 -8.68
N ARG A 85 -1.04 -9.08 -7.99
CA ARG A 85 -1.76 -9.83 -6.96
C ARG A 85 -1.58 -9.19 -5.60
N GLY A 86 -2.68 -8.67 -5.07
CA GLY A 86 -2.80 -8.02 -3.77
C GLY A 86 -3.34 -8.91 -2.65
N LEU A 87 -3.66 -8.28 -1.51
CA LEU A 87 -4.30 -8.90 -0.35
C LEU A 87 -5.49 -8.07 0.11
N TRP A 88 -6.60 -8.73 0.38
CA TRP A 88 -7.76 -8.13 1.03
C TRP A 88 -7.99 -8.82 2.38
N LEU A 89 -7.77 -8.08 3.45
CA LEU A 89 -8.04 -8.52 4.82
C LEU A 89 -9.37 -7.95 5.32
N PHE A 90 -10.30 -8.81 5.74
CA PHE A 90 -11.60 -8.38 6.28
C PHE A 90 -11.96 -9.08 7.60
N GLY A 91 -12.87 -8.51 8.38
CA GLY A 91 -13.32 -9.09 9.66
C GLY A 91 -13.52 -8.05 10.76
N GLY A 92 -13.76 -8.49 11.99
CA GLY A 92 -14.14 -7.60 13.10
C GLY A 92 -13.12 -6.51 13.47
N VAL A 93 -13.58 -5.46 14.14
CA VAL A 93 -12.71 -4.36 14.61
C VAL A 93 -11.68 -4.90 15.61
N GLY A 94 -10.44 -4.45 15.49
CA GLY A 94 -9.37 -4.79 16.44
C GLY A 94 -8.77 -6.20 16.29
N THR A 95 -9.09 -6.94 15.22
CA THR A 95 -8.57 -8.30 14.98
C THR A 95 -7.12 -8.36 14.47
N GLY A 96 -6.52 -7.23 14.12
CA GLY A 96 -5.12 -7.15 13.65
C GLY A 96 -4.92 -6.93 12.15
N LYS A 97 -6.00 -6.75 11.36
CA LYS A 97 -5.94 -6.51 9.90
C LYS A 97 -4.92 -5.45 9.49
N THR A 98 -5.05 -4.23 10.01
CA THR A 98 -4.12 -3.12 9.72
C THR A 98 -2.68 -3.46 10.11
N THR A 99 -2.47 -4.24 11.18
CA THR A 99 -1.12 -4.64 11.59
C THR A 99 -0.49 -5.61 10.58
N LEU A 100 -1.24 -6.62 10.15
CA LEU A 100 -0.79 -7.55 9.11
C LEU A 100 -0.59 -6.84 7.76
N ALA A 101 -1.48 -5.91 7.40
CA ALA A 101 -1.36 -5.09 6.20
C ALA A 101 -0.10 -4.22 6.22
N MET A 102 0.18 -3.57 7.36
CA MET A 102 1.38 -2.76 7.55
C MET A 102 2.66 -3.60 7.50
N LEU A 103 2.64 -4.84 8.03
CA LEU A 103 3.75 -5.78 7.90
C LEU A 103 4.08 -6.04 6.42
N VAL A 104 3.06 -6.34 5.61
CA VAL A 104 3.22 -6.56 4.17
C VAL A 104 3.78 -5.31 3.48
N SER A 105 3.22 -4.13 3.76
CA SER A 105 3.69 -2.86 3.21
C SER A 105 5.13 -2.53 3.61
N GLN A 106 5.50 -2.77 4.87
CA GLN A 106 6.86 -2.60 5.36
C GLN A 106 7.82 -3.54 4.62
N THR A 107 7.45 -4.82 4.48
CA THR A 107 8.27 -5.80 3.78
C THR A 107 8.45 -5.43 2.30
N ALA A 108 7.42 -4.88 1.65
CA ALA A 108 7.52 -4.40 0.27
C ALA A 108 8.52 -3.24 0.14
N LEU A 109 8.45 -2.26 1.06
CA LEU A 109 9.42 -1.16 1.10
C LEU A 109 10.85 -1.65 1.34
N GLU A 110 11.04 -2.61 2.26
CA GLU A 110 12.34 -3.23 2.55
C GLU A 110 12.90 -3.99 1.33
N GLN A 111 12.02 -4.53 0.48
CA GLN A 111 12.38 -5.16 -0.80
C GLN A 111 12.56 -4.15 -1.96
N GLY A 112 12.54 -2.84 -1.67
CA GLY A 112 12.78 -1.78 -2.65
C GLY A 112 11.57 -1.45 -3.54
N ARG A 113 10.38 -1.93 -3.20
CA ARG A 113 9.13 -1.63 -3.91
C ARG A 113 8.61 -0.26 -3.52
N THR A 114 7.96 0.40 -4.48
CA THR A 114 7.22 1.64 -4.24
C THR A 114 5.87 1.33 -3.59
N VAL A 115 5.57 1.98 -2.46
CA VAL A 115 4.35 1.73 -1.70
C VAL A 115 3.68 3.06 -1.36
N ALA A 116 2.37 3.15 -1.57
CA ALA A 116 1.57 4.26 -1.07
C ALA A 116 0.60 3.74 0.00
N ILE A 117 0.55 4.41 1.15
CA ILE A 117 -0.27 3.97 2.29
C ILE A 117 -1.24 5.07 2.69
N TYR A 118 -2.53 4.78 2.62
CA TYR A 118 -3.59 5.69 3.04
C TYR A 118 -4.70 4.94 3.77
N SER A 119 -5.25 5.57 4.81
CA SER A 119 -6.64 5.31 5.15
C SER A 119 -7.54 5.96 4.09
N LEU A 120 -8.66 5.35 3.74
CA LEU A 120 -9.57 5.91 2.73
C LEU A 120 -9.92 7.41 2.95
N PRO A 121 -10.25 7.87 4.18
CA PRO A 121 -10.53 9.30 4.41
C PRO A 121 -9.40 10.23 4.08
N ARG A 122 -8.18 9.82 4.39
CA ARG A 122 -6.99 10.63 4.11
C ARG A 122 -6.70 10.68 2.61
N LEU A 123 -6.95 9.57 1.90
CA LEU A 123 -6.81 9.55 0.45
C LEU A 123 -7.83 10.48 -0.22
N LEU A 124 -9.10 10.38 0.17
CA LEU A 124 -10.16 11.22 -0.37
C LEU A 124 -9.94 12.70 -0.05
N ALA A 125 -9.50 13.05 1.17
CA ALA A 125 -9.14 14.43 1.51
C ALA A 125 -8.01 14.94 0.62
N ARG A 126 -6.95 14.16 0.42
CA ARG A 126 -5.84 14.52 -0.45
C ARG A 126 -6.26 14.66 -1.92
N ILE A 127 -7.17 13.82 -2.40
CA ILE A 127 -7.74 13.96 -3.75
C ILE A 127 -8.56 15.25 -3.86
N ARG A 128 -9.34 15.62 -2.83
CA ARG A 128 -10.07 16.89 -2.82
C ARG A 128 -9.13 18.10 -2.94
N GLU A 129 -8.04 18.09 -2.19
CA GLU A 129 -7.02 19.16 -2.26
C GLU A 129 -6.51 19.37 -3.70
N THR A 130 -6.37 18.30 -4.50
CA THR A 130 -5.93 18.43 -5.91
C THR A 130 -6.92 19.13 -6.84
N PHE A 131 -8.20 19.24 -6.46
CA PHE A 131 -9.19 20.01 -7.22
C PHE A 131 -9.18 21.50 -6.84
N ASP A 132 -8.72 21.82 -5.63
CA ASP A 132 -8.58 23.19 -5.12
C ASP A 132 -7.21 23.80 -5.49
N ASP A 133 -6.27 22.98 -5.96
CA ASP A 133 -4.95 23.41 -6.42
C ASP A 133 -5.03 24.31 -7.65
N ALA A 134 -4.21 25.36 -7.67
CA ALA A 134 -4.09 26.27 -8.80
C ALA A 134 -3.34 25.66 -10.01
N GLU A 135 -2.66 24.53 -9.82
CA GLU A 135 -1.89 23.85 -10.86
C GLU A 135 -2.81 22.92 -11.70
N PRO A 136 -2.96 23.18 -13.01
CA PRO A 136 -3.75 22.31 -13.88
C PRO A 136 -3.20 20.88 -13.90
N GLY A 137 -4.07 19.89 -13.68
CA GLY A 137 -3.72 18.47 -13.80
C GLY A 137 -3.17 17.81 -12.52
N SER A 138 -3.24 18.47 -11.36
CA SER A 138 -2.87 17.90 -10.05
C SER A 138 -3.60 16.57 -9.77
N TYR A 139 -4.92 16.52 -10.01
CA TYR A 139 -5.72 15.31 -9.87
C TYR A 139 -5.24 14.16 -10.78
N SER A 140 -5.10 14.42 -12.08
CA SER A 140 -4.66 13.41 -13.05
C SER A 140 -3.29 12.86 -12.67
N THR A 141 -2.36 13.73 -12.28
CA THR A 141 -1.03 13.34 -11.80
C THR A 141 -1.12 12.45 -10.57
N MET A 142 -1.98 12.79 -9.60
CA MET A 142 -2.18 11.96 -8.40
C MET A 142 -2.76 10.59 -8.74
N LEU A 143 -3.75 10.53 -9.66
CA LEU A 143 -4.34 9.26 -10.08
C LEU A 143 -3.31 8.37 -10.80
N GLU A 144 -2.48 8.94 -11.67
CA GLU A 144 -1.37 8.22 -12.30
C GLU A 144 -0.36 7.71 -11.27
N GLN A 145 0.01 8.53 -10.28
CA GLN A 145 0.90 8.10 -9.19
C GLN A 145 0.31 6.94 -8.39
N LEU A 146 -0.99 6.99 -8.06
CA LEU A 146 -1.71 5.91 -7.39
C LEU A 146 -1.84 4.66 -8.28
N GLY A 147 -1.84 4.82 -9.61
CA GLY A 147 -1.79 3.75 -10.58
C GLY A 147 -0.42 3.09 -10.64
N ASP A 148 0.66 3.86 -10.57
CA ASP A 148 2.03 3.41 -10.85
C ASP A 148 2.75 2.72 -9.69
N VAL A 149 2.37 3.00 -8.43
CA VAL A 149 3.02 2.37 -7.27
C VAL A 149 2.87 0.85 -7.30
N ASP A 150 3.93 0.12 -6.93
CA ASP A 150 3.93 -1.34 -6.91
C ASP A 150 2.87 -1.91 -5.96
N LEU A 151 2.65 -1.23 -4.82
CA LEU A 151 1.61 -1.58 -3.85
C LEU A 151 0.86 -0.33 -3.37
N LEU A 152 -0.46 -0.29 -3.59
CA LEU A 152 -1.35 0.69 -2.96
C LEU A 152 -2.04 0.05 -1.76
N HIS A 153 -1.75 0.54 -0.56
CA HIS A 153 -2.40 0.14 0.68
C HIS A 153 -3.54 1.11 1.03
N LEU A 154 -4.76 0.59 0.98
CA LEU A 154 -5.99 1.24 1.41
C LEU A 154 -6.49 0.61 2.72
N ASP A 155 -6.31 1.33 3.82
CA ASP A 155 -6.72 0.91 5.16
C ASP A 155 -8.14 1.41 5.48
N ASP A 156 -8.89 0.56 6.18
CA ASP A 156 -10.24 0.82 6.71
C ASP A 156 -11.27 1.27 5.66
N VAL A 157 -11.23 0.62 4.49
CA VAL A 157 -12.20 0.87 3.41
C VAL A 157 -13.59 0.46 3.86
N GLY A 158 -14.57 1.33 3.59
CA GLY A 158 -15.96 1.14 4.01
C GLY A 158 -16.28 1.68 5.42
N ALA A 159 -15.35 2.36 6.09
CA ALA A 159 -15.67 3.07 7.32
C ALA A 159 -16.46 4.39 7.08
N GLU A 160 -16.52 4.87 5.84
CA GLU A 160 -16.99 6.20 5.49
C GLU A 160 -18.41 6.26 4.96
N LYS A 161 -19.04 7.44 5.06
CA LYS A 161 -20.33 7.68 4.40
C LYS A 161 -20.13 7.69 2.89
N THR A 162 -20.74 6.73 2.21
CA THR A 162 -20.72 6.66 0.74
C THR A 162 -21.40 7.88 0.13
N SER A 163 -20.77 8.45 -0.88
CA SER A 163 -21.38 9.43 -1.79
C SER A 163 -21.05 9.06 -3.23
N PRO A 164 -21.80 9.56 -4.23
CA PRO A 164 -21.50 9.31 -5.64
C PRO A 164 -20.06 9.67 -6.01
N TRP A 165 -19.54 10.76 -5.45
CA TRP A 165 -18.15 11.16 -5.64
C TRP A 165 -17.16 10.15 -5.03
N VAL A 166 -17.41 9.64 -3.82
CA VAL A 166 -16.53 8.59 -3.23
C VAL A 166 -16.51 7.33 -4.09
N LEU A 167 -17.67 6.90 -4.59
CA LEU A 167 -17.78 5.74 -5.48
C LEU A 167 -16.98 5.95 -6.77
N GLU A 168 -17.10 7.13 -7.38
CA GLU A 168 -16.37 7.48 -8.59
C GLU A 168 -14.85 7.46 -8.37
N GLN A 169 -14.36 8.06 -7.28
CA GLN A 169 -12.92 8.09 -6.98
C GLN A 169 -12.37 6.69 -6.72
N LEU A 170 -13.06 5.88 -5.90
CA LEU A 170 -12.66 4.50 -5.65
C LEU A 170 -12.64 3.66 -6.93
N TYR A 171 -13.67 3.80 -7.74
CA TYR A 171 -13.75 3.13 -9.03
C TYR A 171 -12.59 3.52 -9.94
N ALA A 172 -12.29 4.82 -10.07
CA ALA A 172 -11.20 5.32 -10.91
C ALA A 172 -9.84 4.75 -10.48
N ILE A 173 -9.56 4.74 -9.17
CA ILE A 173 -8.31 4.22 -8.60
C ILE A 173 -8.20 2.70 -8.83
N VAL A 174 -9.24 1.94 -8.49
CA VAL A 174 -9.24 0.48 -8.65
C VAL A 174 -9.14 0.10 -10.13
N ASN A 175 -9.86 0.79 -11.00
CA ASN A 175 -9.83 0.54 -12.44
C ASN A 175 -8.45 0.83 -13.04
N ALA A 176 -7.82 1.96 -12.71
CA ALA A 176 -6.47 2.29 -13.18
C ALA A 176 -5.44 1.24 -12.76
N ARG A 177 -5.54 0.73 -11.53
CA ARG A 177 -4.64 -0.32 -11.04
C ARG A 177 -4.93 -1.69 -11.65
N TYR A 178 -6.21 -2.01 -11.88
CA TYR A 178 -6.62 -3.22 -12.57
C TYR A 178 -6.04 -3.26 -13.99
N GLU A 179 -6.18 -2.17 -14.75
CA GLU A 179 -5.66 -2.04 -16.12
C GLU A 179 -4.13 -2.06 -16.19
N SER A 180 -3.47 -1.58 -15.13
CA SER A 180 -2.00 -1.53 -15.04
C SER A 180 -1.39 -2.77 -14.37
N GLU A 181 -2.20 -3.78 -14.03
CA GLU A 181 -1.79 -5.00 -13.32
C GLU A 181 -1.00 -4.69 -12.03
N ARG A 182 -1.47 -3.74 -11.21
CA ARG A 182 -0.80 -3.30 -9.98
C ARG A 182 -1.55 -3.71 -8.71
N ALA A 183 -0.81 -4.27 -7.76
CA ALA A 183 -1.38 -4.93 -6.58
C ALA A 183 -1.99 -3.97 -5.53
N VAL A 184 -3.07 -4.38 -4.88
CA VAL A 184 -3.72 -3.59 -3.81
C VAL A 184 -3.62 -4.32 -2.46
N MET A 185 -3.29 -3.60 -1.39
CA MET A 185 -3.46 -4.07 -0.02
C MET A 185 -4.69 -3.40 0.57
N LEU A 186 -5.73 -4.16 0.86
CA LEU A 186 -7.01 -3.65 1.34
C LEU A 186 -7.28 -4.15 2.76
N THR A 187 -7.75 -3.28 3.64
CA THR A 187 -8.38 -3.69 4.90
C THR A 187 -9.80 -3.14 5.02
N THR A 188 -10.72 -3.92 5.57
CA THR A 188 -12.10 -3.49 5.82
C THR A 188 -12.70 -4.21 7.03
N ASN A 189 -13.64 -3.57 7.72
CA ASN A 189 -14.41 -4.22 8.79
C ASN A 189 -15.70 -4.90 8.28
N LEU A 190 -15.96 -4.82 6.98
CA LEU A 190 -17.20 -5.26 6.36
C LEU A 190 -17.08 -6.65 5.77
N SER A 191 -18.22 -7.33 5.64
CA SER A 191 -18.29 -8.51 4.79
C SER A 191 -18.12 -8.09 3.32
N ARG A 192 -17.93 -9.09 2.46
CA ARG A 192 -17.87 -8.87 1.02
C ARG A 192 -19.13 -8.18 0.50
N ASP A 193 -20.30 -8.63 0.94
CA ASP A 193 -21.59 -8.11 0.47
C ASP A 193 -21.85 -6.69 0.99
N ASP A 194 -21.59 -6.45 2.28
CA ASP A 194 -21.69 -5.10 2.86
C ASP A 194 -20.74 -4.11 2.17
N LEU A 195 -19.53 -4.58 1.81
CA LEU A 195 -18.59 -3.75 1.05
C LEU A 195 -19.12 -3.45 -0.35
N ALA A 196 -19.74 -4.44 -1.03
CA ALA A 196 -20.31 -4.25 -2.36
C ALA A 196 -21.48 -3.26 -2.35
N GLU A 197 -22.33 -3.29 -1.32
CA GLU A 197 -23.37 -2.27 -1.12
C GLU A 197 -22.76 -0.88 -0.95
N GLN A 198 -21.60 -0.79 -0.31
CA GLN A 198 -20.99 0.47 0.05
C GLN A 198 -20.11 1.10 -1.04
N ILE A 199 -19.35 0.29 -1.80
CA ILE A 199 -18.41 0.78 -2.83
C ILE A 199 -18.76 0.34 -4.26
N GLY A 200 -19.88 -0.37 -4.40
CA GLY A 200 -20.39 -0.87 -5.68
C GLY A 200 -19.83 -2.24 -6.05
N GLU A 201 -20.72 -3.11 -6.54
CA GLU A 201 -20.43 -4.48 -6.97
C GLU A 201 -19.28 -4.56 -7.98
N ARG A 202 -19.23 -3.62 -8.94
CA ARG A 202 -18.20 -3.61 -9.98
C ARG A 202 -16.80 -3.33 -9.42
N THR A 203 -16.70 -2.51 -8.37
CA THR A 203 -15.43 -2.21 -7.71
C THR A 203 -14.97 -3.41 -6.90
N VAL A 204 -15.88 -4.03 -6.14
CA VAL A 204 -15.59 -5.23 -5.34
C VAL A 204 -15.18 -6.39 -6.22
N SER A 205 -15.90 -6.67 -7.31
CA SER A 205 -15.56 -7.76 -8.23
C SER A 205 -14.12 -7.66 -8.76
N ARG A 206 -13.65 -6.45 -9.10
CA ARG A 206 -12.24 -6.25 -9.51
C ARG A 206 -11.27 -6.46 -8.36
N LEU A 207 -11.61 -5.98 -7.16
CA LEU A 207 -10.78 -6.21 -5.98
C LEU A 207 -10.67 -7.71 -5.65
N GLU A 208 -11.73 -8.49 -5.82
CA GLU A 208 -11.72 -9.95 -5.65
C GLU A 208 -10.80 -10.65 -6.65
N GLU A 209 -10.77 -10.19 -7.91
CA GLU A 209 -9.86 -10.73 -8.92
C GLU A 209 -8.40 -10.36 -8.65
N MET A 210 -8.16 -9.12 -8.24
CA MET A 210 -6.82 -8.60 -7.95
C MET A 210 -6.23 -9.16 -6.65
N CYS A 211 -7.05 -9.54 -5.66
CA CYS A 211 -6.58 -9.82 -4.30
C CYS A 211 -6.88 -11.24 -3.83
N ASP A 212 -5.98 -11.80 -3.03
CA ASP A 212 -6.32 -12.95 -2.19
C ASP A 212 -7.18 -12.45 -1.00
N VAL A 213 -8.43 -12.91 -0.90
CA VAL A 213 -9.40 -12.45 0.11
C VAL A 213 -9.32 -13.32 1.37
N ILE A 214 -8.88 -12.74 2.49
CA ILE A 214 -8.56 -13.46 3.72
C ILE A 214 -9.37 -12.91 4.91
N PRO A 215 -10.18 -13.75 5.57
CA PRO A 215 -10.83 -13.37 6.82
C PRO A 215 -9.82 -13.33 7.97
N VAL A 216 -9.86 -12.26 8.76
CA VAL A 216 -9.04 -12.05 9.95
C VAL A 216 -9.95 -12.03 11.17
N MET A 217 -9.92 -13.14 11.89
CA MET A 217 -10.80 -13.42 13.02
C MET A 217 -10.04 -13.30 14.34
N GLY A 218 -10.73 -12.86 15.39
CA GLY A 218 -10.13 -12.74 16.71
C GLY A 218 -10.89 -11.79 17.62
N ARG A 219 -10.38 -11.66 18.85
CA ARG A 219 -10.87 -10.65 19.81
C ARG A 219 -10.28 -9.28 19.48
N ASP A 220 -10.98 -8.21 19.84
CA ASP A 220 -10.46 -6.85 19.75
C ASP A 220 -9.24 -6.71 20.68
N ARG A 221 -8.05 -6.72 20.08
CA ARG A 221 -6.78 -6.63 20.80
C ARG A 221 -6.53 -5.24 21.37
N ARG A 222 -7.08 -4.19 20.76
CA ARG A 222 -6.90 -2.81 21.24
C ARG A 222 -7.57 -2.62 22.60
N ARG A 223 -8.72 -3.29 22.81
CA ARG A 223 -9.38 -3.34 24.12
C ARG A 223 -8.57 -4.14 25.13
N PHE A 224 -7.98 -5.26 24.72
CA PHE A 224 -7.18 -6.09 25.61
C PHE A 224 -5.89 -5.39 26.05
N GLU A 225 -5.15 -4.77 25.13
CA GLU A 225 -3.94 -3.99 25.43
C GLU A 225 -4.25 -2.76 26.30
N ALA A 226 -5.39 -2.08 26.09
CA ALA A 226 -5.80 -0.96 26.93
C ALA A 226 -6.17 -1.40 28.35
N VAL A 227 -6.76 -2.60 28.50
CA VAL A 227 -7.07 -3.19 29.81
C VAL A 227 -5.79 -3.66 30.50
N ASP A 228 -4.88 -4.35 29.80
CA ASP A 228 -3.59 -4.79 30.35
C ASP A 228 -2.69 -3.61 30.74
N ARG A 229 -2.63 -2.54 29.94
CA ARG A 229 -1.89 -1.32 30.32
C ARG A 229 -2.47 -0.60 31.52
N ARG A 230 -3.80 -0.67 31.72
CA ARG A 230 -4.47 -0.13 32.92
C ARG A 230 -4.27 -1.05 34.13
N ALA A 231 -4.20 -2.35 33.92
CA ALA A 231 -4.00 -3.36 34.96
C ALA A 231 -2.53 -3.49 35.38
N ASN A 232 -1.57 -3.16 34.50
CA ASN A 232 -0.13 -3.24 34.76
C ASN A 232 0.63 -2.03 34.18
N PRO A 233 0.64 -0.88 34.88
CA PRO A 233 1.27 0.35 34.42
C PRO A 233 2.81 0.31 34.35
N SER A 234 3.45 -0.73 34.90
CA SER A 234 4.92 -0.88 34.91
C SER A 234 5.50 -1.39 33.58
N ALA A 235 4.70 -2.06 32.74
CA ALA A 235 5.13 -2.59 31.44
C ALA A 235 5.28 -1.52 30.34
N ALA A 236 5.00 -0.25 30.65
CA ALA A 236 5.09 0.87 29.72
C ALA A 236 6.44 1.62 29.74
N GLN A 237 7.44 1.13 30.50
CA GLN A 237 8.69 1.84 30.78
C GLN A 237 9.97 1.16 30.27
N ASP A 238 9.90 0.12 29.45
CA ASP A 238 11.14 -0.36 28.81
C ASP A 238 11.42 0.50 27.57
N PRO A 239 12.45 1.37 27.59
CA PRO A 239 12.90 2.02 26.36
C PRO A 239 13.33 0.92 25.37
N PRO A 240 13.17 1.15 24.05
CA PRO A 240 13.72 0.22 23.07
C PRO A 240 15.22 0.01 23.36
N PRO A 241 15.74 -1.23 23.26
CA PRO A 241 17.17 -1.46 23.43
C PRO A 241 17.92 -0.63 22.39
N ASP A 242 18.84 0.18 22.90
CA ASP A 242 19.66 1.13 22.15
C ASP A 242 20.79 0.37 21.45
N ASP A 243 20.45 -0.36 20.39
CA ASP A 243 21.42 -1.10 19.56
C ASP A 243 21.16 -0.84 18.08
N ALA A 244 21.53 0.36 17.63
CA ALA A 244 21.85 0.60 16.23
C ALA A 244 23.37 0.79 16.11
N PRO A 245 24.13 -0.13 15.49
CA PRO A 245 25.52 0.15 15.16
C PRO A 245 25.54 1.32 14.16
N GLY A 246 26.20 2.40 14.57
CA GLY A 246 26.28 3.64 13.81
C GLY A 246 26.80 3.42 12.38
N LEU A 247 25.93 3.64 11.41
CA LEU A 247 26.31 3.71 10.00
C LEU A 247 27.05 5.05 9.79
N ARG A 248 28.38 5.02 9.85
CA ARG A 248 29.22 6.11 9.36
C ARG A 248 29.06 6.17 7.84
N LEU A 249 28.48 7.28 7.35
CA LEU A 249 28.54 7.67 5.96
C LEU A 249 30.00 8.06 5.63
N ALA A 250 30.57 7.37 4.64
CA ALA A 250 31.65 7.86 3.79
C ALA A 250 31.13 7.84 2.35
#